data_AF-A0A355QEY3-F1
#
_entry.id   AF-A0A355QEY3-F1
#
_cell.length_a   1.000
_cell.length_b   1.000
_cell.length_c   1.000
_cell.angle_alpha   90.00
_cell.angle_beta   90.00
_cell.angle_gamma   90.00
#
_symmetry.space_group_name_H-M   'P 1'
#
loop_
_entity.id
_entity.type
_entity.pdbx_description
1 polymer ?
#
loop_
_entity_poly.entity_id
_entity_poly.type
_entity_poly.pdbx_seq_one_letter_code
_entity_poly.pdbx_strand_id
1 'polypeptide(L)'
;ASINRALGAGSGMVAILIGMVITISVQSSSITTSVLVPLAASGVLTLENIYPVTLGANVGTTVTALLASLATGSPAAVTVAIVHTLFNLSGIAVFYPVRALRNVPIRLARGLADLVMDRRSMAVAYTVGMFVVV
;
A
#
# COMPACT_ATOMS: atom_id res chain seq x y z
N ALA A 1 -8.48 13.64 13.87
CA ALA A 1 -7.42 14.67 13.65
C ALA A 1 -6.04 14.25 14.18
N SER A 2 -5.93 13.65 15.37
CA SER A 2 -4.65 13.20 15.96
C SER A 2 -3.96 12.09 15.17
N ILE A 3 -4.71 11.07 14.75
CA ILE A 3 -4.17 9.92 13.98
C ILE A 3 -3.52 10.38 12.66
N ASN A 4 -4.22 11.20 11.88
CA ASN A 4 -3.68 11.71 10.61
C ASN A 4 -2.43 12.59 10.80
N ARG A 5 -2.33 13.32 11.92
CA ARG A 5 -1.11 14.07 12.26
C ARG A 5 0.05 13.14 12.63
N ALA A 6 -0.23 12.09 13.39
CA ALA A 6 0.79 11.10 13.76
C ALA A 6 1.31 10.33 12.55
N LEU A 7 0.42 9.92 11.65
CA LEU A 7 0.77 9.22 10.41
C LEU A 7 1.50 10.11 9.39
N GLY A 8 1.08 11.37 9.28
CA GLY A 8 1.71 12.36 8.42
C GLY A 8 3.04 12.91 8.96
N ALA A 9 3.36 12.66 10.23
CA ALA A 9 4.63 13.06 10.84
C ALA A 9 5.82 12.42 10.09
N GLY A 10 6.93 13.15 10.01
CA GLY A 10 8.14 12.66 9.35
C GLY A 10 7.94 12.34 7.87
N SER A 11 7.12 13.11 7.15
CA SER A 11 6.84 12.97 5.70
C SER A 11 6.09 11.70 5.28
N GLY A 12 5.39 11.05 6.22
CA GLY A 12 4.67 9.78 5.99
C GLY A 12 5.54 8.53 6.20
N MET A 13 6.77 8.69 6.71
CA MET A 13 7.62 7.56 7.08
C MET A 13 6.99 6.72 8.20
N VAL A 14 6.33 7.37 9.16
CA VAL A 14 5.60 6.71 10.25
C VAL A 14 4.49 5.82 9.69
N ALA A 15 3.75 6.31 8.70
CA ALA A 15 2.73 5.54 7.99
C ALA A 15 3.33 4.31 7.27
N ILE A 16 4.46 4.45 6.57
CA ILE A 16 5.17 3.33 5.93
C ILE A 16 5.57 2.28 6.98
N LEU A 17 6.18 2.70 8.08
CA LEU A 17 6.60 1.78 9.14
C LEU A 17 5.42 1.04 9.77
N ILE A 18 4.30 1.72 10.03
CA ILE A 18 3.10 1.10 10.58
C ILE A 18 2.53 0.05 9.64
N GLY A 19 2.41 0.36 8.34
CA GLY A 19 1.92 -0.60 7.35
C GLY A 19 2.83 -1.83 7.22
N MET A 20 4.14 -1.61 7.28
CA MET A 20 5.14 -2.67 7.29
C MET A 20 4.99 -3.57 8.51
N VAL A 21 4.96 -2.99 9.72
CA VAL A 21 4.86 -3.74 10.98
C VAL A 21 3.58 -4.55 11.04
N ILE A 22 2.43 -3.94 10.74
CA ILE A 22 1.14 -4.66 10.72
C ILE A 22 1.20 -5.84 9.76
N THR A 23 1.75 -5.64 8.57
CA THR A 23 1.81 -6.69 7.55
C THR A 23 2.81 -7.78 7.91
N ILE A 24 3.95 -7.46 8.52
CA ILE A 24 4.89 -8.48 9.02
C ILE A 24 4.23 -9.30 10.13
N SER A 25 3.52 -8.66 11.05
CA SER A 25 2.85 -9.34 12.17
C SER A 25 1.76 -10.29 11.71
N VAL A 26 0.94 -9.85 10.76
CA VAL A 26 -0.21 -10.63 10.26
C VAL A 26 0.18 -11.52 9.07
N GLN A 27 1.33 -11.27 8.44
CA GLN A 27 1.81 -11.92 7.22
C GLN A 27 0.81 -11.82 6.04
N SER A 28 0.00 -10.76 6.01
CA SER A 28 -1.02 -10.55 4.97
C SER A 28 -1.25 -9.07 4.71
N SER A 29 -0.82 -8.61 3.53
CA SER A 29 -1.07 -7.24 3.09
C SER A 29 -2.55 -7.00 2.74
N SER A 30 -3.29 -8.04 2.35
CA SER A 30 -4.73 -7.92 2.06
C SER A 30 -5.56 -7.62 3.31
N ILE A 31 -5.14 -8.12 4.48
CA ILE A 31 -5.77 -7.74 5.76
C ILE A 31 -5.50 -6.26 6.05
N THR A 32 -4.24 -5.80 5.89
CA THR A 32 -3.89 -4.39 6.07
C THR A 32 -4.74 -3.49 5.16
N THR A 33 -4.84 -3.79 3.86
CA THR A 33 -5.66 -2.99 2.93
C THR A 33 -7.15 -3.05 3.25
N SER A 34 -7.67 -4.21 3.67
CA SER A 34 -9.09 -4.38 4.03
C SER A 34 -9.49 -3.55 5.25
N VAL A 35 -8.54 -3.27 6.16
CA VAL A 35 -8.77 -2.35 7.28
C VAL A 35 -8.72 -0.89 6.83
N LEU A 36 -7.87 -0.55 5.87
CA LEU A 36 -7.74 0.84 5.38
C LEU A 36 -8.98 1.33 4.65
N VAL A 37 -9.65 0.48 3.86
CA VAL A 37 -10.85 0.84 3.08
C VAL A 37 -11.98 1.42 3.95
N PRO A 38 -12.48 0.75 5.01
CA PRO A 38 -13.53 1.30 5.87
C PRO A 38 -13.06 2.51 6.70
N LEU A 39 -11.78 2.58 7.06
CA LEU A 39 -11.22 3.78 7.73
C LEU A 39 -11.16 4.99 6.79
N ALA A 40 -10.98 4.76 5.48
CA ALA A 40 -11.11 5.79 4.46
C ALA A 40 -12.58 6.23 4.32
N ALA A 41 -13.49 5.26 4.21
CA ALA A 41 -14.93 5.52 4.01
C ALA A 41 -15.56 6.28 5.18
N SER A 42 -15.09 6.03 6.41
CA SER A 42 -15.50 6.76 7.62
C SER A 42 -14.81 8.11 7.80
N GLY A 43 -13.86 8.48 6.93
CA GLY A 43 -13.08 9.71 7.04
C GLY A 43 -12.04 9.73 8.17
N VAL A 44 -11.82 8.59 8.84
CA VAL A 44 -10.82 8.47 9.93
C VAL A 44 -9.40 8.62 9.36
N LEU A 45 -9.13 8.04 8.19
CA LEU A 45 -7.86 8.14 7.48
C LEU A 45 -8.01 8.85 6.15
N THR A 46 -7.08 9.76 5.85
CA THR A 46 -7.03 10.44 4.55
C THR A 46 -6.28 9.60 3.51
N LEU A 47 -6.58 9.80 2.22
CA LEU A 47 -5.87 9.12 1.12
C LEU A 47 -4.35 9.37 1.17
N GLU A 48 -3.93 10.56 1.58
CA GLU A 48 -2.52 10.93 1.77
C GLU A 48 -1.81 10.07 2.80
N ASN A 49 -2.52 9.55 3.81
CA ASN A 49 -1.97 8.67 4.83
C ASN A 49 -2.15 7.20 4.46
N ILE A 50 -3.24 6.83 3.78
CA ILE A 50 -3.47 5.46 3.30
C ILE A 50 -2.40 5.03 2.30
N TYR A 51 -2.00 5.93 1.40
CA TYR A 51 -0.97 5.64 0.39
C TYR A 51 0.36 5.16 1.01
N PRO A 52 1.03 5.92 1.89
CA PRO A 52 2.26 5.46 2.54
C PRO A 52 2.06 4.22 3.43
N VAL A 53 0.91 4.05 4.11
CA VAL A 53 0.65 2.79 4.84
C VAL A 53 0.63 1.59 3.88
N THR A 54 0.04 1.75 2.70
CA THR A 54 -0.02 0.70 1.68
C THR A 54 1.38 0.37 1.14
N LEU A 55 2.22 1.38 0.90
CA LEU A 55 3.63 1.16 0.53
C LEU A 55 4.38 0.35 1.59
N GLY A 56 4.16 0.68 2.87
CA GLY A 56 4.67 -0.09 3.99
C GLY A 56 4.24 -1.55 3.97
N ALA A 57 2.94 -1.80 3.74
CA ALA A 57 2.40 -3.14 3.66
C ALA A 57 3.02 -3.98 2.54
N ASN A 58 3.29 -3.38 1.38
CA ASN A 58 3.99 -4.05 0.28
C ASN A 58 5.40 -4.48 0.69
N VAL A 59 6.15 -3.63 1.39
CA VAL A 59 7.46 -4.01 1.94
C VAL A 59 7.32 -5.11 3.00
N GLY A 60 6.31 -5.04 3.86
CA GLY A 60 6.06 -6.09 4.86
C GLY A 60 5.84 -7.47 4.23
N THR A 61 5.23 -7.54 3.06
CA THR A 61 5.02 -8.80 2.30
C THR A 61 6.34 -9.42 1.84
N THR A 62 7.37 -8.62 1.58
CA THR A 62 8.68 -9.15 1.14
C THR A 62 9.39 -9.89 2.27
N VAL A 63 9.08 -9.57 3.54
CA VAL A 63 9.55 -10.32 4.71
C VAL A 63 8.97 -11.73 4.73
N THR A 64 7.70 -11.92 4.33
CA THR A 64 7.10 -13.24 4.17
C THR A 64 7.90 -14.08 3.18
N ALA A 65 8.24 -13.50 2.03
CA ALA A 65 9.04 -14.17 0.99
C ALA A 65 10.46 -14.48 1.48
N LEU A 66 11.08 -13.59 2.26
CA LEU A 66 12.38 -13.84 2.89
C LEU A 66 12.31 -15.03 3.85
N LEU A 67 11.35 -15.04 4.78
CA LEU A 67 11.19 -16.14 5.74
C LEU A 67 10.92 -17.47 5.03
N ALA A 68 10.04 -17.47 4.02
CA ALA A 68 9.75 -18.64 3.21
C ALA A 68 11.01 -19.14 2.47
N SER A 69 11.79 -18.22 1.88
CA SER A 69 13.01 -18.58 1.16
C SER A 69 14.06 -19.25 2.05
N LEU A 70 14.21 -18.78 3.30
CA LEU A 70 15.13 -19.35 4.28
C LEU A 70 14.72 -20.78 4.68
N ALA A 71 13.41 -21.06 4.73
CA ALA A 71 12.90 -22.40 5.02
C ALA A 71 13.17 -23.42 3.89
N THR A 72 13.41 -22.96 2.65
CA THR A 72 13.68 -23.87 1.52
C THR A 72 15.10 -24.42 1.48
N GLY A 73 16.06 -23.79 2.17
CA GLY A 73 17.48 -24.12 2.05
C GLY A 73 18.11 -23.85 0.68
N SER A 74 17.36 -23.26 -0.27
CA SER A 74 17.83 -22.95 -1.62
C SER A 74 18.47 -21.55 -1.68
N PRO A 75 19.76 -21.43 -2.03
CA PRO A 75 20.40 -20.12 -2.21
C PRO A 75 19.68 -19.27 -3.26
N ALA A 76 19.16 -19.90 -4.32
CA ALA A 76 18.42 -19.20 -5.37
C ALA A 76 17.12 -18.55 -4.83
N ALA A 77 16.38 -19.25 -3.97
CA ALA A 77 15.18 -18.70 -3.35
C ALA A 77 15.50 -17.46 -2.50
N VAL A 78 16.59 -17.52 -1.72
CA VAL A 78 17.05 -16.41 -0.89
C VAL A 78 17.47 -15.22 -1.76
N THR A 79 18.19 -15.45 -2.85
CA THR A 79 18.55 -14.39 -3.81
C THR A 79 17.31 -13.70 -4.36
N VAL A 80 16.29 -14.46 -4.79
CA VAL A 80 15.04 -13.88 -5.31
C VAL A 80 14.32 -13.07 -4.24
N ALA A 81 14.23 -13.56 -3.00
CA ALA A 81 13.57 -12.84 -1.91
C ALA A 81 14.30 -11.55 -1.51
N ILE A 82 15.64 -11.55 -1.52
CA ILE A 82 16.46 -10.36 -1.30
C ILE A 82 16.24 -9.35 -2.43
N VAL A 83 16.31 -9.79 -3.69
CA VAL A 83 16.05 -8.92 -4.86
C VAL A 83 14.64 -8.31 -4.78
N HIS A 84 13.63 -9.10 -4.42
CA HIS A 84 12.26 -8.63 -4.24
C HIS A 84 12.19 -7.53 -3.16
N THR A 85 12.84 -7.76 -2.02
CA THR A 85 12.87 -6.80 -0.91
C THR A 85 13.58 -5.50 -1.30
N LEU A 86 14.75 -5.61 -1.94
CA LEU A 86 15.53 -4.46 -2.39
C LEU A 86 14.81 -3.67 -3.48
N PHE A 87 14.10 -4.34 -4.39
CA PHE A 87 13.30 -3.68 -5.43
C PHE A 87 12.19 -2.83 -4.81
N ASN A 88 11.45 -3.36 -3.82
CA ASN A 88 10.41 -2.60 -3.15
C ASN A 88 10.96 -1.41 -2.35
N LEU A 89 12.04 -1.63 -1.59
CA LEU A 89 12.69 -0.57 -0.81
C LEU A 89 13.28 0.53 -1.70
N SER A 90 13.96 0.17 -2.78
CA SER A 90 14.52 1.13 -3.74
C SER A 90 13.42 1.88 -4.48
N GLY A 91 12.34 1.21 -4.88
CA GLY A 91 11.16 1.85 -5.45
C GLY A 91 10.58 2.93 -4.53
N ILE A 92 10.41 2.64 -3.24
CA ILE A 92 9.96 3.65 -2.28
C ILE A 92 11.00 4.77 -2.14
N ALA A 93 12.29 4.44 -2.00
CA ALA A 93 13.35 5.42 -1.82
C ALA A 93 13.49 6.38 -3.02
N VAL A 94 13.23 5.92 -4.24
CA VAL A 94 13.29 6.73 -5.46
C VAL A 94 12.00 7.51 -5.70
N PHE A 95 10.84 6.87 -5.60
CA PHE A 95 9.58 7.47 -6.01
C PHE A 95 8.91 8.29 -4.90
N TYR A 96 8.96 7.84 -3.64
CA TYR A 96 8.18 8.46 -2.57
C TYR A 96 8.71 9.85 -2.15
N PRO A 97 10.04 10.12 -2.04
CA PRO A 97 10.54 11.46 -1.70
C PRO A 97 10.20 12.52 -2.75
N VAL A 98 10.09 12.13 -4.02
CA VAL A 98 9.77 13.04 -5.12
C VAL A 98 8.28 13.40 -5.05
N ARG A 99 7.98 14.62 -4.62
CA ARG A 99 6.60 15.11 -4.44
C ARG A 99 5.73 14.95 -5.69
N ALA A 100 6.29 15.17 -6.88
CA ALA A 100 5.58 15.01 -8.14
C ALA A 100 5.08 13.56 -8.33
N LEU A 101 5.96 12.58 -8.12
CA LEU A 101 5.64 11.15 -8.25
C LEU A 101 4.69 10.69 -7.15
N ARG A 102 4.91 11.13 -5.90
CA ARG A 102 4.02 10.84 -4.76
C ARG A 102 2.58 11.27 -5.01
N ASN A 103 2.38 12.40 -5.67
CA ASN A 103 1.05 12.95 -5.91
C ASN A 103 0.33 12.29 -7.09
N VAL A 104 1.02 11.55 -7.97
CA VAL A 104 0.39 10.89 -9.13
C VAL A 104 -0.65 9.86 -8.69
N PRO A 105 -0.34 8.85 -7.84
CA PRO A 105 -1.34 7.87 -7.38
C PRO A 105 -2.51 8.51 -6.66
N ILE A 106 -2.26 9.53 -5.83
CA ILE A 106 -3.30 10.22 -5.07
C ILE A 106 -4.25 10.98 -6.00
N ARG A 107 -3.72 11.65 -7.03
CA ARG A 107 -4.53 12.35 -8.04
C ARG A 107 -5.35 11.38 -8.89
N LEU A 108 -4.77 10.26 -9.29
CA LEU A 108 -5.49 9.23 -10.03
C LEU A 108 -6.62 8.62 -9.19
N ALA A 109 -6.36 8.31 -7.91
CA ALA A 109 -7.37 7.80 -7.01
C ALA A 109 -8.54 8.79 -6.80
N ARG A 110 -8.24 10.09 -6.66
CA ARG A 110 -9.26 11.15 -6.56
C ARG A 110 -10.06 11.30 -7.84
N GLY A 111 -9.38 11.44 -8.99
CA GLY A 111 -10.05 11.60 -10.28
C GLY A 111 -10.95 10.40 -10.61
N LEU A 112 -10.51 9.19 -10.27
CA LEU A 112 -11.34 7.99 -10.40
C LEU A 112 -12.54 8.02 -9.46
N ALA A 113 -12.35 8.45 -8.20
CA ALA A 113 -13.46 8.61 -7.26
C ALA A 113 -14.49 9.64 -7.76
N ASP A 114 -14.05 10.79 -8.27
CA ASP A 114 -14.93 11.83 -8.81
C ASP A 114 -15.75 11.31 -10.00
N LEU A 115 -15.10 10.62 -10.95
CA LEU A 115 -15.77 9.97 -12.10
C LEU A 115 -16.85 8.97 -11.66
N VAL A 116 -16.55 8.17 -10.62
CA VAL A 116 -17.45 7.16 -10.09
C VAL A 116 -18.63 7.78 -9.32
N MET A 117 -18.39 8.89 -8.61
CA MET A 117 -19.43 9.61 -7.87
C MET A 117 -20.41 10.33 -8.80
N ASP A 118 -19.94 10.86 -9.93
CA ASP A 118 -20.78 11.55 -10.92
C ASP A 118 -21.72 10.62 -11.68
N ARG A 119 -21.32 9.36 -11.90
CA ARG A 119 -22.11 8.37 -12.63
C ARG A 119 -22.18 7.05 -11.87
N ARG A 120 -23.31 6.77 -11.22
CA ARG A 120 -23.54 5.52 -10.48
C ARG A 120 -23.32 4.25 -11.32
N SER A 121 -23.54 4.31 -12.63
CA SER A 121 -23.24 3.20 -13.55
C SER A 121 -21.73 2.93 -13.69
N MET A 122 -20.89 3.96 -13.58
CA MET A 122 -19.43 3.80 -13.58
C MET A 122 -18.95 3.10 -12.32
N ALA A 123 -19.62 3.27 -11.17
CA ALA A 123 -19.33 2.47 -9.97
C ALA A 123 -19.51 0.97 -10.25
N VAL A 124 -20.65 0.60 -10.83
CA VAL A 124 -20.96 -0.80 -11.18
C VAL A 124 -19.99 -1.32 -12.24
N ALA A 125 -19.75 -0.54 -13.30
CA ALA A 125 -18.82 -0.92 -14.36
C ALA A 125 -17.39 -1.11 -13.84
N TYR A 126 -16.93 -0.25 -12.93
CA TYR A 126 -15.63 -0.36 -12.28
C TYR A 126 -15.53 -1.60 -11.39
N THR A 127 -16.54 -1.85 -10.54
CA THR A 127 -16.55 -3.05 -9.69
C THR A 127 -16.57 -4.33 -10.51
N VAL A 128 -17.44 -4.43 -11.52
CA VAL A 128 -17.49 -5.62 -12.40
C VAL A 128 -16.20 -5.77 -13.19
N GLY A 129 -15.69 -4.67 -13.77
CA GLY A 129 -14.44 -4.68 -14.52
C GLY A 129 -13.25 -5.14 -13.69
N MET A 130 -13.08 -4.62 -12.47
CA MET A 130 -11.91 -4.94 -11.65
C MET A 130 -11.99 -6.30 -10.92
N PHE A 131 -13.19 -6.75 -10.51
CA PHE A 131 -13.33 -7.97 -9.70
C PHE A 131 -13.75 -9.21 -10.49
N VAL A 132 -14.28 -9.06 -11.70
CA VAL A 132 -14.80 -10.18 -12.50
C VAL A 132 -14.02 -10.40 -13.78
N VAL A 133 -13.55 -9.33 -14.43
CA VAL A 133 -12.90 -9.42 -15.74
C VAL A 133 -11.38 -9.55 -15.62
N VAL A 134 -10.77 -8.87 -14.64
CA VAL A 134 -9.34 -8.96 -14.30
C VAL A 134 -9.12 -10.07 -13.28
#